data_AF-A0A6M1L8Q8-F1
#
_entry.id   AF-A0A6M1L8Q8-F1
#
_cell.length_a   1.000
_cell.length_b   1.000
_cell.length_c   1.000
_cell.angle_alpha   90.00
_cell.angle_beta   90.00
_cell.angle_gamma   90.00
#
_symmetry.space_group_name_H-M   'P 1'
#
loop_
_entity.id
_entity.type
_entity.pdbx_description
1 polymer ?
#
loop_
_entity_poly.entity_id
_entity_poly.type
_entity_poly.pdbx_seq_one_letter_code
_entity_poly.pdbx_strand_id
1 'polypeptide(L)'
;MANAAPIFVFDVRYVIELILFVFALVVQGVALVHAVTQRSDAFPAIGTLPKGGWIAILAVTLLLTLLTRSTLSIFGLIGVAAALIYLLDVRVGLRDLGDNRGSW
;
A
#
# COMPACT_ATOMS: atom_id res chain seq x y z
N MET A 1 -37.04 -11.78 5.67
CA MET A 1 -36.73 -11.35 7.04
C MET A 1 -36.49 -9.85 6.97
N ALA A 2 -37.41 -9.04 7.50
CA ALA A 2 -37.24 -7.58 7.51
C ALA A 2 -36.13 -7.24 8.51
N ASN A 3 -35.01 -6.73 8.01
CA ASN A 3 -33.88 -6.29 8.82
C ASN A 3 -34.34 -5.19 9.80
N ALA A 4 -34.37 -5.51 11.10
CA ALA A 4 -34.60 -4.56 12.19
C ALA A 4 -33.42 -3.59 12.41
N ALA A 5 -32.57 -3.41 11.40
CA ALA A 5 -31.40 -2.55 11.48
C ALA A 5 -31.86 -1.08 11.53
N PRO A 6 -31.41 -0.31 12.54
CA PRO A 6 -31.66 1.12 12.58
C PRO A 6 -31.13 1.82 11.32
N ILE A 7 -31.85 2.83 10.84
CA ILE A 7 -31.51 3.52 9.57
C ILE A 7 -30.10 4.12 9.55
N PHE A 8 -29.57 4.54 10.72
CA PHE A 8 -28.23 5.11 10.85
C PHE A 8 -27.09 4.10 10.59
N VAL A 9 -27.36 2.79 10.63
CA VAL A 9 -26.33 1.76 10.42
C VAL A 9 -25.71 1.86 9.03
N PHE A 10 -26.50 2.26 8.03
CA PHE A 10 -26.01 2.47 6.67
C PHE A 10 -25.04 3.64 6.57
N ASP A 11 -25.33 4.75 7.27
CA ASP A 11 -24.47 5.93 7.30
C ASP A 11 -23.14 5.63 8.00
N VAL A 12 -23.20 4.95 9.16
CA VAL A 12 -22.00 4.54 9.90
C VAL A 12 -21.13 3.61 9.06
N ARG A 13 -21.75 2.60 8.43
CA ARG A 13 -21.04 1.68 7.53
C ARG A 13 -20.38 2.43 6.38
N TYR A 14 -21.10 3.36 5.75
CA TYR A 14 -20.60 4.15 4.63
C TYR A 14 -19.36 4.98 5.05
N VAL A 15 -19.42 5.66 6.19
CA VAL A 15 -18.30 6.45 6.70
C VAL A 15 -17.09 5.57 7.01
N ILE A 16 -17.30 4.40 7.62
CA ILE A 16 -16.21 3.45 7.91
C ILE A 16 -15.57 2.96 6.61
N GLU A 17 -16.38 2.53 5.63
CA GLU A 17 -15.88 2.07 4.33
C GLU A 17 -15.12 3.19 3.60
N LEU A 18 -15.60 4.43 3.67
CA LEU A 18 -14.94 5.60 3.09
C LEU A 18 -13.59 5.89 3.75
N ILE A 19 -13.51 5.83 5.08
CA ILE A 19 -12.25 6.04 5.82
C ILE A 19 -11.24 4.96 5.44
N LEU A 20 -11.65 3.69 5.42
CA LEU A 20 -10.79 2.57 5.01
C LEU A 20 -10.35 2.68 3.55
N PHE A 21 -11.22 3.20 2.69
CA PHE A 21 -10.91 3.49 1.29
C PHE A 21 -9.82 4.54 1.12
N VAL A 22 -10.01 5.70 1.72
CA VAL A 22 -9.02 6.77 1.66
C VAL A 22 -7.70 6.33 2.29
N PHE A 23 -7.74 5.66 3.46
CA PHE A 23 -6.55 5.16 4.12
C PHE A 23 -5.76 4.18 3.22
N ALA A 24 -6.44 3.22 2.60
CA ALA A 24 -5.81 2.25 1.70
C ALA A 24 -5.14 2.92 0.49
N LEU A 25 -5.78 3.95 -0.09
CA LEU A 25 -5.22 4.72 -1.20
C LEU A 25 -3.98 5.52 -0.78
N VAL A 26 -4.01 6.14 0.40
CA VAL A 26 -2.87 6.91 0.93
C VAL A 26 -1.67 6.00 1.15
N VAL A 27 -1.86 4.85 1.80
CA VAL A 27 -0.76 3.91 2.07
C VAL A 27 -0.14 3.39 0.77
N GLN A 28 -0.97 2.96 -0.18
CA GLN A 28 -0.50 2.49 -1.49
C GLN A 28 0.19 3.60 -2.30
N GLY A 29 -0.37 4.82 -2.31
CA GLY A 29 0.20 5.97 -2.98
C GLY A 29 1.56 6.36 -2.42
N VAL A 30 1.69 6.43 -1.08
CA VAL A 30 2.97 6.73 -0.42
C VAL A 30 4.01 5.66 -0.73
N ALA A 31 3.64 4.38 -0.68
CA ALA A 31 4.53 3.28 -1.05
C ALA A 31 5.02 3.41 -2.50
N LEU A 32 4.11 3.70 -3.44
CA LEU A 32 4.44 3.85 -4.85
C LEU A 32 5.36 5.06 -5.11
N VAL A 33 5.05 6.22 -4.53
CA VAL A 33 5.88 7.43 -4.65
C VAL A 33 7.28 7.16 -4.09
N HIS A 34 7.38 6.48 -2.95
CA HIS A 34 8.66 6.07 -2.40
C HIS A 34 9.39 5.11 -3.35
N ALA A 35 8.73 4.07 -3.87
CA ALA A 35 9.34 3.12 -4.81
C ALA A 35 9.89 3.79 -6.08
N VAL A 36 9.17 4.77 -6.63
CA VAL A 36 9.59 5.51 -7.82
C VAL A 36 10.79 6.40 -7.54
N THR A 37 10.83 7.06 -6.37
CA THR A 37 11.90 8.01 -5.99
C THR A 37 13.21 7.34 -5.57
N GLN A 38 13.18 6.07 -5.15
CA GLN A 38 14.37 5.36 -4.71
C GLN A 38 15.32 4.94 -5.85
N ARG A 39 16.63 4.89 -5.55
CA ARG A 39 17.67 4.53 -6.53
C ARG A 39 17.56 3.05 -6.92
N SER A 40 17.71 2.73 -8.21
CA SER A 40 17.44 1.37 -8.74
C SER A 40 18.49 0.32 -8.37
N ASP A 41 19.73 0.74 -8.15
CA ASP A 41 20.88 -0.09 -7.73
C ASP A 41 20.77 -0.58 -6.28
N ALA A 42 19.96 0.08 -5.44
CA ALA A 42 19.80 -0.27 -4.03
C ALA A 42 18.90 -1.51 -3.83
N PHE A 43 17.99 -1.78 -4.76
CA PHE A 43 17.05 -2.91 -4.66
C PHE A 43 17.74 -4.29 -4.74
N PRO A 44 18.65 -4.54 -5.71
CA PRO A 44 19.44 -5.77 -5.72
C PRO A 44 20.33 -5.93 -4.49
N ALA A 45 20.84 -4.82 -3.93
CA ALA A 45 21.77 -4.84 -2.80
C ALA A 45 21.13 -5.35 -1.49
N ILE A 46 19.81 -5.18 -1.32
CA ILE A 46 19.06 -5.72 -0.17
C ILE A 46 18.44 -7.10 -0.45
N GLY A 47 18.68 -7.69 -1.64
CA GLY A 47 18.19 -9.02 -1.98
C GLY A 47 16.67 -9.13 -2.21
N THR A 48 15.98 -8.02 -2.48
CA THR A 48 14.53 -8.01 -2.75
C THR A 48 14.22 -8.03 -4.26
N LEU A 49 12.93 -8.06 -4.62
CA LEU A 49 12.46 -7.90 -6.00
C LEU A 49 13.05 -6.63 -6.66
N PRO A 50 13.33 -6.66 -7.98
CA PRO A 50 13.85 -5.50 -8.68
C PRO A 50 12.87 -4.32 -8.60
N LYS A 51 13.39 -3.09 -8.68
CA LYS A 51 12.60 -1.84 -8.60
C LYS A 51 11.35 -1.88 -9.50
N GLY A 52 11.50 -2.36 -10.73
CA GLY A 52 10.40 -2.48 -11.69
C GLY A 52 9.28 -3.41 -11.22
N GLY A 53 9.60 -4.51 -10.54
CA GLY A 53 8.62 -5.44 -9.98
C GLY A 53 7.80 -4.79 -8.87
N TRP A 54 8.46 -4.08 -7.94
CA TRP A 54 7.76 -3.35 -6.87
C TRP A 54 6.86 -2.24 -7.40
N ILE A 55 7.35 -1.43 -8.35
CA ILE A 55 6.54 -0.37 -8.97
C ILE A 55 5.33 -0.97 -9.70
N ALA A 56 5.52 -2.05 -10.46
CA ALA A 56 4.44 -2.70 -11.18
C ALA A 56 3.35 -3.21 -10.22
N ILE A 57 3.74 -3.91 -9.14
CA ILE A 57 2.80 -4.42 -8.14
C ILE A 57 2.03 -3.27 -7.49
N LEU A 58 2.72 -2.26 -6.96
CA LEU A 58 2.09 -1.14 -6.26
C LEU A 58 1.20 -0.31 -7.17
N ALA A 59 1.61 -0.08 -8.42
CA ALA A 59 0.81 0.66 -9.40
C ALA A 59 -0.46 -0.12 -9.79
N VAL A 60 -0.33 -1.43 -10.06
CA VAL A 60 -1.46 -2.27 -10.42
C VAL A 60 -2.45 -2.39 -9.27
N THR A 61 -1.98 -2.61 -8.04
CA THR A 61 -2.89 -2.74 -6.89
C THR A 61 -3.57 -1.42 -6.54
N LEU A 62 -2.85 -0.29 -6.65
CA LEU A 62 -3.44 1.04 -6.45
C LEU A 62 -4.53 1.31 -7.50
N LEU A 63 -4.26 0.99 -8.76
CA LEU A 63 -5.21 1.15 -9.86
C LEU A 63 -6.43 0.24 -9.66
N LEU A 64 -6.23 -1.02 -9.29
CA LEU A 64 -7.33 -1.94 -8.98
C LEU A 64 -8.17 -1.45 -7.81
N THR A 65 -7.54 -0.91 -6.75
CA THR A 65 -8.26 -0.33 -5.61
C THR A 65 -9.12 0.86 -6.06
N LEU A 66 -8.62 1.72 -6.95
CA LEU A 66 -9.38 2.84 -7.51
C LEU A 66 -10.54 2.37 -8.40
N LEU A 67 -10.34 1.33 -9.21
CA LEU A 67 -11.35 0.80 -10.12
C LEU A 67 -12.47 0.07 -9.36
N THR A 68 -12.14 -0.73 -8.36
CA THR A 68 -13.15 -1.46 -7.59
C THR A 68 -13.90 -0.56 -6.61
N ARG A 69 -13.35 0.63 -6.29
CA ARG A 69 -13.87 1.57 -5.28
C ARG A 69 -14.19 0.90 -3.94
N SER A 70 -13.48 -0.19 -3.63
CA SER A 70 -13.75 -1.02 -2.47
C SER A 70 -12.45 -1.58 -1.89
N THR A 71 -12.11 -1.14 -0.68
CA THR A 71 -10.94 -1.62 0.06
C THR A 71 -11.10 -3.06 0.53
N LEU A 72 -12.33 -3.44 0.89
CA LEU A 72 -12.63 -4.79 1.37
C LEU A 72 -12.75 -5.81 0.22
N SER A 73 -12.56 -5.38 -1.03
CA SER A 73 -12.35 -6.31 -2.13
C SER A 73 -11.02 -7.04 -1.96
N ILE A 74 -10.92 -8.27 -2.48
CA ILE A 74 -9.68 -9.06 -2.41
C ILE A 74 -8.47 -8.29 -2.98
N PHE A 75 -8.70 -7.48 -4.02
CA PHE A 75 -7.66 -6.64 -4.63
C PHE A 75 -7.24 -5.47 -3.74
N GLY A 76 -8.18 -4.82 -3.05
CA GLY A 76 -7.88 -3.77 -2.08
C GLY A 76 -7.07 -4.30 -0.90
N LEU A 77 -7.43 -5.47 -0.38
CA LEU A 77 -6.70 -6.15 0.70
C LEU A 77 -5.29 -6.54 0.27
N ILE A 78 -5.13 -7.15 -0.91
CA ILE A 78 -3.81 -7.48 -1.47
C ILE A 78 -2.99 -6.21 -1.68
N GLY A 79 -3.59 -5.13 -2.17
CA GLY A 79 -2.91 -3.86 -2.39
C GLY A 79 -2.40 -3.21 -1.12
N VAL A 80 -3.24 -3.18 -0.07
CA VAL A 80 -2.80 -2.69 1.25
C VAL A 80 -1.71 -3.57 1.82
N ALA A 81 -1.84 -4.90 1.74
CA ALA A 81 -0.79 -5.81 2.21
C ALA A 81 0.54 -5.58 1.47
N ALA A 82 0.52 -5.49 0.14
CA ALA A 82 1.71 -5.22 -0.67
C ALA A 82 2.36 -3.87 -0.31
N ALA A 83 1.57 -2.82 -0.11
CA ALA A 83 2.06 -1.51 0.30
C ALA A 83 2.66 -1.52 1.71
N LEU A 84 2.04 -2.24 2.66
CA LEU A 84 2.57 -2.41 4.00
C LEU A 84 3.88 -3.21 3.99
N ILE A 85 3.96 -4.31 3.23
CA ILE A 85 5.21 -5.07 3.06
C ILE A 85 6.30 -4.15 2.50
N TYR A 86 6.00 -3.37 1.45
CA TYR A 86 6.97 -2.44 0.89
C TYR A 86 7.46 -1.39 1.91
N LEU A 87 6.54 -0.77 2.65
CA LEU A 87 6.87 0.29 3.61
C LEU A 87 7.60 -0.20 4.85
N LEU A 88 7.32 -1.43 5.30
CA LEU A 88 7.87 -1.97 6.54
C LEU A 88 9.13 -2.81 6.32
N ASP A 89 9.23 -3.50 5.18
CA ASP A 89 10.37 -4.35 4.86
C ASP A 89 11.34 -3.62 3.92
N VAL A 90 10.92 -3.36 2.69
CA VAL A 90 11.80 -2.82 1.63
C VAL A 90 12.31 -1.42 1.95
N ARG A 91 11.44 -0.51 2.40
CA ARG A 91 11.83 0.85 2.76
C ARG A 91 12.82 0.86 3.92
N VAL A 92 12.62 0.00 4.92
CA VAL A 92 13.54 -0.09 6.07
C VAL A 92 14.88 -0.64 5.61
N GLY A 93 14.91 -1.72 4.83
CA GLY A 93 16.15 -2.26 4.27
C GLY A 93 16.92 -1.26 3.38
N LEU A 94 16.20 -0.48 2.55
CA LEU A 94 16.81 0.57 1.74
C LEU A 94 17.41 1.70 2.58
N ARG A 95 16.75 2.06 3.71
CA ARG A 95 17.27 3.05 4.65
C ARG A 95 18.52 2.53 5.35
N ASP A 96 18.49 1.31 5.85
CA ASP A 96 19.61 0.70 6.58
C ASP A 96 20.86 0.57 5.69
N LEU A 97 20.68 0.27 4.39
CA LEU A 97 21.77 0.28 3.41
C LEU A 97 22.35 1.69 3.16
N GLY A 98 21.51 2.73 3.25
CA GLY A 98 21.92 4.13 3.13
C GLY A 98 22.73 4.61 4.34
N ASP A 99 22.27 4.25 5.54
CA ASP A 99 22.85 4.70 6.81
C ASP A 99 24.22 4.05 7.09
N ASN A 100 24.44 2.80 6.63
CA ASN A 100 25.70 2.06 6.86
C ASN A 100 26.89 2.56 6.01
N ARG A 101 26.75 3.65 5.24
CA ARG A 101 27.85 4.28 4.49
C ARG A 101 28.54 5.43 5.23
N GLY A 102 28.24 5.67 6.52
CA GLY A 102 28.62 6.92 7.20
C GLY A 102 29.17 6.83 8.64
N SER A 103 29.65 5.68 9.12
CA SER A 103 30.35 5.63 10.43
C SER A 103 31.68 4.87 10.36
N TRP A 104 32.72 5.58 9.91
CA TRP A 104 34.14 5.30 10.21
C TRP A 104 34.78 6.59 10.69
#